data_AF-A0A345DMM7-F1
#
_entry.id   AF-A0A345DMM7-F1
#
_cell.length_a   1.000
_cell.length_b   1.000
_cell.length_c   1.000
_cell.angle_alpha   90.00
_cell.angle_beta   90.00
_cell.angle_gamma   90.00
#
_symmetry.space_group_name_H-M   'P 1'
#
loop_
_entity.id
_entity.type
_entity.pdbx_description
1 polymer ?
#
loop_
_entity_poly.entity_id
_entity_poly.type
_entity_poly.pdbx_seq_one_letter_code
_entity_poly.pdbx_strand_id
1 'polypeptide(L)'
;MIKIGIDPSGTGTTGIVCYINNKLVDKTEIISKEWTIHVLKILEYIGEQQECKIYIENCLPTNANGSKDRDDLLRVLGAIEIENKFNLIGGLSFSFCPYFISPKYTKSVVKNMENLSKYNYSCLWKYDKDTNLTYQYGKGWFYNNEKISNHFRDAIIIANYERI
;
A
#
# COMPACT_ATOMS: atom_id res chain seq x y z
N MET A 1 -9.89 -4.45 -15.30
CA MET A 1 -9.71 -4.93 -13.91
C MET A 1 -9.15 -3.80 -13.06
N ILE A 2 -9.86 -3.47 -11.98
CA ILE A 2 -9.46 -2.45 -11.00
C ILE A 2 -8.64 -3.13 -9.90
N LYS A 3 -7.49 -2.54 -9.55
CA LYS A 3 -6.64 -2.99 -8.42
C LYS A 3 -6.36 -1.81 -7.50
N ILE A 4 -6.54 -2.00 -6.21
CA ILE A 4 -6.22 -1.00 -5.19
C ILE A 4 -5.07 -1.54 -4.34
N GLY A 5 -4.00 -0.77 -4.19
CA GLY A 5 -2.91 -1.07 -3.25
C GLY A 5 -2.96 -0.12 -2.07
N ILE A 6 -2.79 -0.65 -0.86
CA ILE A 6 -2.85 0.10 0.39
C ILE A 6 -1.63 -0.25 1.24
N ASP A 7 -0.82 0.76 1.53
CA ASP A 7 0.19 0.75 2.60
C ASP A 7 -0.41 1.43 3.85
N PRO A 8 -1.03 0.69 4.79
CA PRO A 8 -1.78 1.26 5.90
C PRO A 8 -0.87 1.75 7.04
N SER A 9 -1.36 2.76 7.75
CA SER A 9 -0.76 3.29 8.98
C SER A 9 -1.86 3.56 10.01
N GLY A 10 -1.51 3.50 11.30
CA GLY A 10 -2.40 3.86 12.40
C GLY A 10 -2.23 5.29 12.92
N THR A 11 -1.05 5.90 12.70
CA THR A 11 -0.66 7.18 13.32
C THR A 11 0.24 8.07 12.45
N GLY A 12 0.43 7.70 11.18
CA GLY A 12 1.28 8.40 10.22
C GLY A 12 0.60 8.61 8.89
N THR A 13 1.18 8.05 7.83
CA THR A 13 0.67 8.20 6.47
C THR A 13 0.23 6.84 5.93
N THR A 14 -0.98 6.78 5.39
CA THR A 14 -1.44 5.66 4.55
C THR A 14 -1.31 6.05 3.10
N GLY A 15 -0.62 5.22 2.30
CA GLY A 15 -0.58 5.36 0.85
C GLY A 15 -1.66 4.49 0.20
N ILE A 16 -2.43 5.06 -0.71
CA ILE A 16 -3.45 4.35 -1.50
C ILE A 16 -3.21 4.62 -2.99
N VAL A 17 -3.33 3.58 -3.81
CA VAL A 17 -3.22 3.67 -5.27
C VAL A 17 -4.33 2.90 -5.94
N CYS A 18 -4.84 3.42 -7.05
CA CYS A 18 -5.80 2.73 -7.90
C CYS A 18 -5.23 2.53 -9.30
N TYR A 19 -5.28 1.29 -9.76
CA TYR A 19 -4.93 0.88 -11.10
C TYR A 19 -6.19 0.44 -11.86
N ILE A 20 -6.35 0.93 -13.08
CA ILE A 20 -7.32 0.42 -14.04
C ILE A 20 -6.55 -0.15 -15.22
N ASN A 21 -6.73 -1.46 -15.48
CA ASN A 21 -6.06 -2.15 -16.59
C ASN A 21 -4.53 -1.95 -16.58
N ASN A 22 -3.92 -2.14 -15.40
CA ASN A 22 -2.49 -1.98 -15.13
C ASN A 22 -1.92 -0.57 -15.38
N LYS A 23 -2.78 0.44 -15.48
CA LYS A 23 -2.35 1.85 -15.45
C LYS A 23 -2.76 2.48 -14.13
N LEU A 24 -1.81 3.14 -13.46
CA LEU A 24 -2.13 3.95 -12.29
C LEU A 24 -3.01 5.13 -12.75
N VAL A 25 -4.21 5.22 -12.20
CA VAL A 25 -5.17 6.29 -12.54
C VAL A 25 -5.38 7.26 -11.38
N ASP A 26 -5.14 6.81 -10.16
CA ASP A 26 -5.30 7.63 -8.97
C ASP A 26 -4.33 7.23 -7.85
N LYS A 27 -3.97 8.20 -7.02
CA LYS A 27 -3.13 8.04 -5.83
C LYS A 27 -3.58 9.02 -4.75
N THR A 28 -3.64 8.57 -3.52
CA THR A 28 -4.03 9.39 -2.36
C THR A 28 -3.17 9.05 -1.16
N GLU A 29 -2.86 10.05 -0.34
CA GLU A 29 -2.26 9.87 0.99
C GLU A 29 -3.22 10.33 2.08
N ILE A 30 -3.36 9.53 3.14
CA ILE A 30 -4.10 9.90 4.35
C ILE A 30 -3.08 10.16 5.44
N ILE A 31 -3.00 11.38 5.94
CA ILE A 31 -2.07 11.78 7.00
C ILE A 31 -2.87 12.09 8.26
N SER A 32 -2.74 11.24 9.29
CA SER A 32 -3.47 11.40 10.54
C SER A 32 -2.75 10.70 11.69
N LYS A 33 -2.97 11.20 12.92
CA LYS A 33 -2.56 10.50 14.15
C LYS A 33 -3.65 9.61 14.74
N GLU A 34 -4.85 9.68 14.16
CA GLU A 34 -6.04 8.98 14.61
C GLU A 34 -6.35 7.81 13.67
N TRP A 35 -6.22 6.59 14.17
CA TRP A 35 -6.44 5.35 13.41
C TRP A 35 -7.85 5.25 12.82
N THR A 36 -8.85 5.83 13.48
CA THR A 36 -10.24 5.85 13.00
C THR A 36 -10.38 6.64 11.70
N ILE A 37 -9.63 7.73 11.54
CA ILE A 37 -9.61 8.51 10.30
C ILE A 37 -9.03 7.68 9.15
N HIS A 38 -7.97 6.91 9.40
CA HIS A 38 -7.41 5.99 8.40
C HIS A 38 -8.45 4.97 7.95
N VAL A 39 -9.14 4.31 8.89
CA VAL A 39 -10.20 3.34 8.57
C VAL A 39 -11.30 3.97 7.73
N LEU A 40 -11.87 5.10 8.17
CA LEU A 40 -12.97 5.76 7.48
C LEU A 40 -12.60 6.11 6.03
N LYS A 41 -11.43 6.72 5.83
CA LYS A 41 -10.98 7.12 4.49
C LYS A 41 -10.60 5.95 3.60
N ILE A 42 -10.03 4.88 4.16
CA ILE A 42 -9.76 3.65 3.40
C ILE A 42 -11.08 3.04 2.90
N LEU A 43 -12.08 2.93 3.79
CA LEU A 43 -13.38 2.36 3.44
C LEU A 43 -14.16 3.24 2.46
N GLU A 44 -14.13 4.56 2.62
CA GLU A 44 -14.68 5.53 1.67
C GLU A 44 -14.07 5.32 0.27
N TYR A 45 -12.73 5.28 0.19
CA TYR A 45 -12.01 5.08 -1.07
C TYR A 45 -12.36 3.74 -1.74
N ILE A 46 -12.47 2.66 -0.96
CA ILE A 46 -12.86 1.35 -1.47
C ILE A 46 -14.31 1.36 -1.96
N GLY A 47 -15.22 1.96 -1.19
CA GLY A 47 -16.66 2.01 -1.48
C GLY A 47 -17.01 2.73 -2.78
N GLU A 48 -16.18 3.69 -3.20
CA GLU A 48 -16.32 4.36 -4.50
C GLU A 48 -16.02 3.45 -5.71
N GLN A 49 -15.35 2.31 -5.50
CA GLN A 49 -14.83 1.45 -6.56
C GLN A 49 -15.57 0.10 -6.60
N GLN A 50 -16.53 -0.05 -7.53
CA GLN A 50 -17.22 -1.33 -7.73
C GLN A 50 -16.29 -2.37 -8.40
N GLU A 51 -16.34 -3.63 -7.96
CA GLU A 51 -15.60 -4.78 -8.52
C GLU A 51 -14.06 -4.59 -8.59
N CYS A 52 -13.44 -4.23 -7.47
CA CYS A 52 -11.99 -4.07 -7.36
C CYS A 52 -11.30 -5.23 -6.61
N LYS A 53 -10.03 -5.49 -6.97
CA LYS A 53 -9.13 -6.31 -6.15
C LYS A 53 -8.37 -5.40 -5.19
N ILE A 54 -8.44 -5.68 -3.89
CA ILE A 54 -7.84 -4.83 -2.86
C ILE A 54 -6.66 -5.57 -2.27
N TYR A 55 -5.51 -4.93 -2.23
CA TYR A 55 -4.25 -5.45 -1.70
C TYR A 55 -3.81 -4.53 -0.56
N ILE A 56 -3.66 -5.08 0.64
CA ILE A 56 -3.35 -4.30 1.85
C ILE A 56 -2.10 -4.89 2.49
N GLU A 57 -1.11 -4.07 2.80
CA GLU A 57 0.02 -4.56 3.59
C GLU A 57 -0.43 -4.94 5.00
N ASN A 58 -0.20 -6.19 5.37
CA ASN A 58 -0.32 -6.62 6.75
C ASN A 58 1.03 -6.44 7.44
N CYS A 59 1.34 -5.18 7.75
CA CYS A 59 2.54 -4.80 8.48
C CYS A 59 2.49 -5.32 9.92
N LEU A 60 2.67 -6.64 10.10
CA LEU A 60 2.77 -7.23 11.43
C LEU A 60 4.01 -6.65 12.12
N PRO A 61 3.83 -5.96 13.24
CA PRO A 61 4.93 -5.38 14.00
C PRO A 61 5.74 -6.51 14.61
N THR A 62 6.95 -6.72 14.12
CA THR A 62 7.89 -7.67 14.73
C THR A 62 8.31 -7.10 16.10
N ASN A 63 7.89 -7.79 17.18
CA ASN A 63 8.21 -7.58 18.61
C ASN A 63 9.47 -6.71 18.86
N ALA A 64 9.41 -5.65 19.67
CA ALA A 64 9.66 -5.78 21.11
C ALA A 64 9.15 -4.64 22.03
N ASN A 65 8.41 -3.63 21.55
CA ASN A 65 7.85 -2.58 22.42
C ASN A 65 6.40 -2.27 22.03
N GLY A 66 5.49 -2.24 23.00
CA GLY A 66 4.10 -1.82 22.80
C GLY A 66 4.02 -0.33 22.51
N SER A 67 4.19 0.06 21.24
CA SER A 67 4.00 1.44 20.81
C SER A 67 2.55 1.67 20.40
N LYS A 68 2.06 2.89 20.63
CA LYS A 68 0.74 3.34 20.16
C LYS A 68 0.54 3.06 18.67
N ASP A 69 1.55 3.34 17.85
CA ASP A 69 1.54 3.12 16.40
C ASP A 69 1.23 1.67 16.01
N ARG A 70 1.78 0.74 16.79
CA ARG A 70 1.56 -0.69 16.62
C ARG A 70 0.10 -1.06 16.83
N ASP A 71 -0.43 -0.67 17.97
CA ASP A 71 -1.77 -1.03 18.41
C ASP A 71 -2.81 -0.34 17.52
N ASP A 72 -2.54 0.90 17.12
CA ASP A 72 -3.37 1.66 16.19
C ASP A 72 -3.36 1.06 14.78
N LEU A 73 -2.22 0.60 14.26
CA LEU A 73 -2.18 -0.15 12.98
C LEU A 73 -2.97 -1.46 13.06
N LEU A 74 -2.85 -2.22 14.16
CA LEU A 74 -3.64 -3.44 14.38
C LEU A 74 -5.14 -3.14 14.42
N ARG A 75 -5.54 -2.00 15.01
CA ARG A 75 -6.94 -1.53 14.98
C ARG A 75 -7.40 -1.21 13.56
N VAL A 76 -6.57 -0.56 12.74
CA VAL A 76 -6.90 -0.29 11.32
C VAL A 76 -7.13 -1.60 10.56
N LEU A 77 -6.19 -2.54 10.64
CA LEU A 77 -6.27 -3.82 9.94
C LEU A 77 -7.48 -4.65 10.40
N GLY A 78 -7.69 -4.72 11.72
CA GLY A 78 -8.82 -5.44 12.32
C GLY A 78 -10.17 -4.82 11.96
N ALA A 79 -10.29 -3.50 11.95
CA ALA A 79 -11.52 -2.81 11.55
C ALA A 79 -11.86 -3.06 10.08
N ILE A 80 -10.87 -3.04 9.18
CA ILE A 80 -11.06 -3.38 7.76
C ILE A 80 -11.50 -4.85 7.60
N GLU A 81 -10.89 -5.78 8.36
CA GLU A 81 -11.27 -7.20 8.32
C GLU A 81 -12.69 -7.44 8.85
N ILE A 82 -13.07 -6.77 9.94
CA ILE A 82 -14.43 -6.81 10.50
C ILE A 82 -15.43 -6.25 9.49
N GLU A 83 -15.11 -5.12 8.86
CA GLU A 83 -16.00 -4.50 7.89
C GLU A 83 -16.25 -5.41 6.69
N ASN A 84 -15.20 -6.01 6.13
CA ASN A 84 -15.36 -7.02 5.08
C ASN A 84 -16.28 -8.18 5.53
N LYS A 85 -16.04 -8.76 6.71
CA LYS A 85 -16.77 -9.96 7.17
C LYS A 85 -18.22 -9.70 7.55
N PHE A 86 -18.49 -8.54 8.14
CA PHE A 86 -19.76 -8.30 8.84
C PHE A 86 -20.50 -7.04 8.38
N ASN A 87 -19.87 -6.16 7.58
CA ASN A 87 -20.46 -4.90 7.08
C ASN A 87 -21.10 -4.06 8.20
N LEU A 88 -20.33 -3.76 9.26
CA LEU A 88 -20.84 -3.22 10.53
C LEU A 88 -20.59 -1.72 10.73
N ILE A 89 -19.60 -1.16 10.06
CA ILE A 89 -19.00 0.16 10.32
C ILE A 89 -19.36 1.15 9.21
N GLY A 90 -19.61 0.70 7.97
CA GLY A 90 -19.80 1.56 6.81
C GLY A 90 -21.16 1.52 6.15
N GLY A 91 -22.03 0.54 6.43
CA GLY A 91 -23.32 0.40 5.73
C GLY A 91 -23.19 0.19 4.21
N LEU A 92 -21.96 -0.06 3.73
CA LEU A 92 -21.63 -0.27 2.34
C LEU A 92 -21.96 -1.73 2.01
N SER A 93 -23.05 -1.96 1.30
CA SER A 93 -23.47 -3.30 0.85
C SER A 93 -22.55 -3.84 -0.27
N PHE A 94 -21.24 -3.89 -0.02
CA PHE A 94 -20.24 -4.41 -0.94
C PHE A 94 -19.34 -5.38 -0.19
N SER A 95 -19.42 -6.67 -0.54
CA SER A 95 -18.47 -7.67 -0.09
C SER A 95 -17.17 -7.49 -0.87
N PHE A 96 -16.08 -7.10 -0.20
CA PHE A 96 -14.76 -7.00 -0.82
C PHE A 96 -13.80 -7.95 -0.10
N CYS A 97 -13.04 -8.78 -0.82
CA CYS A 97 -12.07 -9.68 -0.19
C CYS A 97 -10.65 -9.08 -0.29
N PRO A 98 -10.10 -8.48 0.78
CA PRO A 98 -8.76 -7.93 0.74
C PRO A 98 -7.71 -9.05 0.73
N TYR A 99 -6.71 -8.91 -0.14
CA TYR A 99 -5.49 -9.68 -0.12
C TYR A 99 -4.51 -9.03 0.83
N PHE A 100 -4.33 -9.62 2.01
CA PHE A 100 -3.33 -9.18 2.97
C PHE A 100 -1.92 -9.62 2.54
N ILE A 101 -1.05 -8.66 2.28
CA ILE A 101 0.31 -8.86 1.77
C ILE A 101 1.32 -8.74 2.89
N SER A 102 2.25 -9.70 2.98
CA SER A 102 3.30 -9.63 3.99
C SER A 102 4.29 -8.51 3.68
N PRO A 103 4.75 -7.74 4.68
CA PRO A 103 5.78 -6.71 4.51
C PRO A 103 7.13 -7.29 4.10
N LYS A 104 7.32 -8.61 4.18
CA LYS A 104 8.50 -9.27 3.61
C LYS A 104 8.57 -9.07 2.09
N TYR A 105 7.42 -9.00 1.42
CA TYR A 105 7.36 -8.83 -0.02
C TYR A 105 7.89 -7.45 -0.45
N THR A 106 7.29 -6.37 0.05
CA THR A 106 7.70 -4.99 -0.22
C THR A 106 9.16 -4.76 0.16
N LYS A 107 9.57 -5.19 1.37
CA LYS A 107 10.97 -5.11 1.83
C LYS A 107 11.94 -5.83 0.89
N SER A 108 11.55 -6.98 0.36
CA SER A 108 12.39 -7.72 -0.59
C SER A 108 12.51 -6.98 -1.93
N VAL A 109 11.42 -6.44 -2.46
CA VAL A 109 11.43 -5.65 -3.71
C VAL A 109 12.31 -4.42 -3.55
N VAL A 110 12.09 -3.64 -2.48
CA VAL A 110 12.86 -2.43 -2.17
C VAL A 110 14.35 -2.74 -2.08
N LYS A 111 14.73 -3.72 -1.25
CA LYS A 111 16.14 -4.10 -1.07
C LYS A 111 16.79 -4.55 -2.38
N ASN A 112 16.07 -5.30 -3.22
CA ASN A 112 16.58 -5.76 -4.50
C ASN A 112 16.82 -4.59 -5.46
N MET A 113 15.83 -3.69 -5.63
CA MET A 113 15.97 -2.53 -6.51
C MET A 113 17.09 -1.58 -6.05
N GLU A 114 17.20 -1.33 -4.75
CA GLU A 114 18.28 -0.50 -4.19
C GLU A 114 19.66 -1.10 -4.47
N ASN A 115 19.81 -2.42 -4.29
CA ASN A 115 21.09 -3.08 -4.55
C ASN A 115 21.44 -3.13 -6.03
N LEU A 116 20.47 -3.45 -6.91
CA LEU A 116 20.70 -3.54 -8.35
C LEU A 116 21.05 -2.18 -8.95
N SER A 117 20.45 -1.10 -8.45
CA SER A 117 20.75 0.27 -8.91
C SER A 117 22.21 0.69 -8.68
N LYS A 118 22.90 0.16 -7.65
CA LYS A 118 24.30 0.50 -7.32
C LYS A 118 25.27 0.11 -8.43
N TYR A 119 24.97 -0.99 -9.11
CA TYR A 119 25.86 -1.62 -10.08
C TYR A 119 25.40 -1.38 -11.54
N ASN A 120 24.31 -0.64 -11.74
CA ASN A 120 23.85 -0.25 -13.06
C ASN A 120 24.54 1.05 -13.50
N TYR A 121 25.04 1.11 -14.74
CA TYR A 121 25.69 2.28 -15.33
C TYR A 121 24.84 3.56 -15.25
N SER A 122 23.52 3.45 -15.35
CA SER A 122 22.60 4.59 -15.26
C SER A 122 22.22 4.97 -13.82
N CYS A 123 22.65 4.19 -12.82
CA CYS A 123 22.20 4.25 -11.43
C CYS A 123 20.68 4.15 -11.26
N LEU A 124 19.95 3.70 -12.28
CA LEU A 124 18.49 3.66 -12.33
C LEU A 124 18.04 2.21 -12.46
N TRP A 125 17.16 1.77 -11.57
CA TRP A 125 16.50 0.47 -11.68
C TRP A 125 15.00 0.66 -11.88
N LYS A 126 14.40 -0.19 -12.71
CA LYS A 126 12.96 -0.21 -12.97
C LYS A 126 12.33 -1.40 -12.28
N TYR A 127 11.16 -1.20 -11.68
CA TYR A 127 10.38 -2.30 -11.15
C TYR A 127 9.80 -3.08 -12.33
N ASP A 128 9.96 -4.40 -12.32
CA ASP A 128 9.55 -5.29 -13.40
C ASP A 128 8.04 -5.30 -13.62
N LYS A 129 7.26 -5.17 -12.54
CA LYS A 129 5.79 -5.20 -12.61
C LYS A 129 5.14 -3.85 -12.90
N ASP A 130 5.87 -2.75 -12.71
CA ASP A 130 5.48 -1.41 -13.16
C ASP A 130 6.74 -0.60 -13.50
N THR A 131 7.09 -0.58 -14.78
CA THR A 131 8.34 0.05 -15.25
C THR A 131 8.38 1.58 -15.08
N ASN A 132 7.25 2.21 -14.72
CA ASN A 132 7.21 3.63 -14.36
C ASN A 132 7.70 3.86 -12.92
N LEU A 133 7.60 2.85 -12.06
CA LEU A 133 8.23 2.86 -10.74
C LEU A 133 9.72 2.57 -10.89
N THR A 134 10.53 3.56 -10.50
CA THR A 134 11.98 3.48 -10.61
C THR A 134 12.65 3.88 -9.31
N TYR A 135 13.84 3.34 -9.09
CA TYR A 135 14.73 3.76 -8.02
C TYR A 135 16.03 4.28 -8.61
N GLN A 136 16.45 5.46 -8.18
CA GLN A 136 17.74 6.04 -8.54
C GLN A 136 18.66 6.04 -7.33
N TYR A 137 19.82 5.39 -7.45
CA TYR A 137 20.79 5.24 -6.37
C TYR A 137 21.19 6.60 -5.79
N GLY A 138 21.08 6.73 -4.47
CA GLY A 138 21.38 7.96 -3.73
C GLY A 138 20.35 9.10 -3.87
N LYS A 139 19.32 8.96 -4.73
CA LYS A 139 18.30 10.00 -4.94
C LYS A 139 16.91 9.63 -4.43
N GLY A 140 16.55 8.35 -4.51
CA GLY A 140 15.28 7.82 -4.01
C GLY A 140 14.37 7.22 -5.09
N TRP A 141 13.07 7.19 -4.79
CA TRP A 141 12.04 6.55 -5.61
C TRP A 141 11.30 7.56 -6.48
N PHE A 142 10.97 7.13 -7.70
CA PHE A 142 10.26 7.94 -8.69
C PHE A 142 9.14 7.14 -9.34
N TYR A 143 8.06 7.82 -9.70
CA TYR A 143 7.00 7.32 -10.56
C TYR A 143 6.83 8.28 -11.74
N ASN A 144 6.90 7.78 -12.98
CA ASN A 144 6.86 8.65 -14.17
C ASN A 144 7.85 9.84 -14.10
N ASN A 145 9.07 9.59 -13.60
CA ASN A 145 10.13 10.57 -13.36
C ASN A 145 9.83 11.64 -12.28
N GLU A 146 8.71 11.54 -11.57
CA GLU A 146 8.41 12.39 -10.41
C GLU A 146 8.84 11.70 -9.12
N LYS A 147 9.44 12.44 -8.19
CA LYS A 147 9.84 11.89 -6.88
C LYS A 147 8.60 11.54 -6.07
N ILE A 148 8.62 10.38 -5.40
CA ILE A 148 7.49 9.87 -4.63
C ILE A 148 7.87 9.55 -3.17
N SER A 149 6.87 9.47 -2.30
CA SER A 149 7.01 9.01 -0.92
C SER A 149 7.24 7.49 -0.86
N ASN A 150 7.74 7.02 0.27
CA ASN A 150 7.87 5.58 0.52
C ASN A 150 6.50 4.89 0.62
N HIS A 151 5.49 5.57 1.16
CA HIS A 151 4.13 5.04 1.28
C HIS A 151 3.48 4.82 -0.09
N PHE A 152 3.65 5.78 -1.00
CA PHE A 152 3.16 5.64 -2.37
C PHE A 152 3.92 4.53 -3.12
N ARG A 153 5.24 4.44 -2.94
CA ARG A 153 6.04 3.32 -3.46
C ARG A 153 5.50 1.98 -2.98
N ASP A 154 5.30 1.81 -1.68
CA ASP A 154 4.86 0.54 -1.10
C ASP A 154 3.47 0.18 -1.60
N ALA A 155 2.54 1.13 -1.66
CA ALA A 155 1.21 0.93 -2.23
C ALA A 155 1.26 0.46 -3.70
N ILE A 156 2.16 1.02 -4.54
CA ILE A 156 2.38 0.55 -5.92
C ILE A 156 2.86 -0.91 -5.94
N ILE A 157 3.85 -1.25 -5.12
CA ILE A 157 4.42 -2.61 -5.07
C ILE A 157 3.32 -3.60 -4.63
N ILE A 158 2.52 -3.24 -3.63
CA ILE A 158 1.42 -4.05 -3.09
C ILE A 158 0.32 -4.26 -4.15
N ALA A 159 -0.08 -3.22 -4.87
CA ALA A 159 -1.09 -3.32 -5.95
C ALA A 159 -0.68 -4.24 -7.11
N ASN A 160 0.62 -4.45 -7.27
CA ASN A 160 1.20 -5.31 -8.31
C ASN A 160 1.71 -6.64 -7.75
N TYR A 161 1.33 -7.00 -6.52
CA TYR A 161 1.57 -8.34 -5.99
C TYR A 161 0.87 -9.40 -6.84
N GLU A 162 1.61 -10.44 -7.21
CA GLU A 162 1.07 -11.62 -7.87
C GLU A 162 1.47 -12.83 -7.03
N ARG A 163 0.49 -13.69 -6.74
CA ARG A 163 0.73 -14.95 -6.05
C ARG A 163 1.34 -15.91 -7.06
N ILE A 164 2.61 -16.25 -6.86
CA ILE A 164 3.33 -17.28 -7.62
C ILE A 164 2.80 -18.65 -7.20
#